data_AF-A0A940UTX7-F1
#
_entry.id   AF-A0A940UTX7-F1
#
_cell.length_a   1.000
_cell.length_b   1.000
_cell.length_c   1.000
_cell.angle_alpha   90.00
_cell.angle_beta   90.00
_cell.angle_gamma   90.00
#
_symmetry.space_group_name_H-M   'P 1'
#
loop_
_entity.id
_entity.type
_entity.pdbx_description
1 polymer ?
#
loop_
_entity_poly.entity_id
_entity_poly.type
_entity_poly.pdbx_seq_one_letter_code
_entity_poly.pdbx_strand_id
1 'polypeptide(L)'
;KLNMVIGVFFSEVGIGLMHIFSRYDPEFDLIRPALLVTANWSEKDFQNVIKEAGSHDYGAKIDHVDFPVLKTFLMERRDFLVRLLENPVLLEHQSFTDLLRAVFHLTEELAYRQDFENIPWADSNHLAGDIKRAYHFIVGEWLIYMRFLKNNYPFLFSLALRTNPFNKEASVTVKG
;
A
#
# COMPACT_ATOMS: atom_id res chain seq x y z
N LYS A 1 -10.68 -17.82 1.29
CA LYS A 1 -9.78 -17.95 0.11
C LYS A 1 -9.21 -16.59 -0.30
N LEU A 2 -10.05 -15.57 -0.48
CA LEU A 2 -9.62 -14.21 -0.81
C LEU A 2 -8.49 -13.64 0.09
N ASN A 3 -8.61 -13.75 1.43
CA ASN A 3 -7.58 -13.21 2.32
C ASN A 3 -6.19 -13.85 2.14
N MET A 4 -6.09 -15.06 1.57
CA MET A 4 -4.79 -15.63 1.19
C MET A 4 -4.22 -14.91 -0.03
N VAL A 5 -5.07 -14.56 -1.01
CA VAL A 5 -4.68 -13.75 -2.18
C VAL A 5 -4.24 -12.35 -1.75
N ILE A 6 -4.98 -11.71 -0.85
CA ILE A 6 -4.61 -10.42 -0.24
C ILE A 6 -3.26 -10.54 0.48
N GLY A 7 -3.03 -11.64 1.20
CA GLY A 7 -1.75 -11.91 1.84
C GLY A 7 -0.58 -12.00 0.85
N VAL A 8 -0.76 -12.71 -0.26
CA VAL A 8 0.26 -12.79 -1.33
C VAL A 8 0.47 -11.44 -1.99
N PHE A 9 -0.58 -10.64 -2.21
CA PHE A 9 -0.42 -9.26 -2.70
C PHE A 9 0.45 -8.43 -1.76
N PHE A 10 0.20 -8.47 -0.45
CA PHE A 10 0.99 -7.69 0.50
C PHE A 10 2.45 -8.16 0.58
N SER A 11 2.72 -9.46 0.49
CA SER A 11 4.10 -9.96 0.51
C SER A 11 4.91 -9.59 -0.74
N GLU A 12 4.29 -9.62 -1.92
CA GLU A 12 4.99 -9.39 -3.20
C GLU A 12 5.07 -7.91 -3.59
N VAL A 13 4.01 -7.15 -3.32
CA VAL A 13 3.83 -5.78 -3.79
C VAL A 13 3.54 -4.84 -2.64
N GLY A 14 2.57 -5.18 -1.80
CA GLY A 14 1.89 -4.17 -1.03
C GLY A 14 2.74 -3.51 0.06
N ILE A 15 3.51 -4.29 0.82
CA ILE A 15 4.41 -3.73 1.85
C ILE A 15 5.51 -2.88 1.21
N GLY A 16 6.13 -3.37 0.13
CA GLY A 16 7.18 -2.62 -0.58
C GLY A 16 6.67 -1.32 -1.18
N LEU A 17 5.46 -1.33 -1.75
CA LEU A 17 4.84 -0.15 -2.33
C LEU A 17 4.47 0.90 -1.27
N MET A 18 3.95 0.47 -0.12
CA MET A 18 3.72 1.37 1.02
C MET A 18 5.01 2.03 1.51
N HIS A 19 6.12 1.28 1.59
CA HIS A 19 7.43 1.86 1.93
C HIS A 19 7.92 2.89 0.91
N ILE A 20 7.62 2.68 -0.37
CA ILE A 20 7.97 3.65 -1.41
C ILE A 20 7.11 4.90 -1.24
N PHE A 21 5.79 4.76 -1.14
CA PHE A 21 4.84 5.87 -1.00
C PHE A 21 5.05 6.67 0.28
N SER A 22 5.37 6.03 1.40
CA SER A 22 5.62 6.73 2.66
C SER A 22 6.79 7.72 2.61
N ARG A 23 7.73 7.53 1.67
CA ARG A 23 8.84 8.48 1.45
C ARG A 23 8.44 9.69 0.61
N TYR A 24 7.36 9.57 -0.16
CA TYR A 24 6.84 10.64 -1.02
C TYR A 24 5.80 11.51 -0.31
N ASP A 25 5.26 11.01 0.79
CA ASP A 25 4.22 11.65 1.57
C ASP A 25 4.79 12.75 2.49
N PRO A 26 4.51 14.04 2.23
CA PRO A 26 4.97 15.13 3.09
C PRO A 26 4.32 15.11 4.48
N GLU A 27 3.16 14.45 4.63
CA GLU A 27 2.40 14.36 5.86
C GLU A 27 2.58 13.01 6.58
N PHE A 28 3.57 12.22 6.16
CA PHE A 28 3.82 10.89 6.72
C PHE A 28 3.87 10.90 8.25
N ASP A 29 4.60 11.84 8.85
CA ASP A 29 4.76 11.89 10.32
C ASP A 29 3.46 12.29 11.05
N LEU A 30 2.46 12.87 10.37
CA LEU A 30 1.14 13.18 10.94
C LEU A 30 0.28 11.91 11.07
N ILE A 31 0.24 11.07 10.03
CA ILE A 31 -0.60 9.87 10.01
C ILE A 31 0.07 8.65 10.65
N ARG A 32 1.42 8.60 10.65
CA ARG A 32 2.21 7.47 11.15
C ARG A 32 1.79 6.98 12.54
N PRO A 33 1.59 7.84 13.57
CA PRO A 33 1.23 7.37 14.90
C PRO A 33 -0.09 6.57 14.93
N ALA A 34 -1.07 6.96 14.10
CA ALA A 34 -2.35 6.25 13.99
C ALA A 34 -2.19 4.88 13.32
N LEU A 35 -1.16 4.68 12.49
CA LEU A 35 -0.93 3.44 11.72
C LEU A 35 0.04 2.47 12.41
N LEU A 36 0.55 2.81 13.60
CA LEU A 36 1.33 1.90 14.45
C LEU A 36 0.43 0.89 15.16
N VAL A 37 -0.07 -0.08 14.39
CA VAL A 37 -0.86 -1.21 14.91
C VAL A 37 -0.09 -1.90 16.04
N THR A 38 -0.79 -2.24 17.13
CA THR A 38 -0.21 -2.97 18.26
C THR A 38 -0.98 -4.25 18.55
N ALA A 39 -0.37 -5.17 19.33
CA ALA A 39 -1.02 -6.42 19.72
C ALA A 39 -2.31 -6.22 20.53
N ASN A 40 -2.43 -5.07 21.22
CA ASN A 40 -3.53 -4.75 22.14
C ASN A 40 -4.74 -4.10 21.46
N TRP A 41 -4.66 -3.76 20.16
CA TRP A 41 -5.78 -3.15 19.46
C TRP A 41 -7.02 -4.05 19.45
N SER A 42 -8.14 -3.49 19.88
CA SER A 42 -9.45 -4.10 19.81
C SER A 42 -10.06 -3.95 18.40
N GLU A 43 -11.17 -4.65 18.16
CA GLU A 43 -11.98 -4.46 16.95
C GLU A 43 -12.40 -2.98 16.76
N LYS A 44 -12.70 -2.28 17.87
CA LYS A 44 -13.07 -0.86 17.85
C LYS A 44 -11.89 0.03 17.45
N ASP A 45 -10.67 -0.30 17.87
CA ASP A 45 -9.48 0.46 17.49
C ASP A 45 -9.22 0.35 15.99
N PHE A 46 -9.35 -0.85 15.41
CA PHE A 46 -9.28 -1.02 13.96
C PHE A 46 -10.34 -0.21 13.21
N GLN A 47 -11.60 -0.23 13.68
CA GLN A 47 -12.68 0.53 13.05
C GLN A 47 -12.41 2.05 13.07
N ASN A 48 -11.90 2.57 14.19
CA ASN A 48 -11.56 3.98 14.32
C ASN A 48 -10.43 4.37 13.36
N VAL A 49 -9.35 3.59 13.33
CA VAL A 49 -8.19 3.90 12.48
C VAL A 49 -8.50 3.71 11.00
N ILE A 50 -9.29 2.71 10.61
CA ILE A 50 -9.74 2.56 9.22
C ILE A 50 -10.53 3.80 8.77
N LYS A 51 -11.38 4.36 9.64
CA LYS A 51 -12.11 5.59 9.35
C LYS A 51 -11.18 6.81 9.26
N GLU A 52 -10.24 6.94 10.18
CA GLU A 52 -9.25 8.03 10.20
C GLU A 52 -8.37 8.00 8.94
N ALA A 53 -7.77 6.85 8.64
CA ALA A 53 -7.00 6.60 7.42
C ALA A 53 -7.83 6.87 6.17
N GLY A 54 -9.10 6.46 6.15
CA GLY A 54 -10.04 6.73 5.06
C GLY A 54 -10.35 8.22 4.84
N SER A 55 -10.08 9.08 5.81
CA SER A 55 -10.25 10.54 5.69
C SER A 55 -8.94 11.30 5.50
N HIS A 56 -7.80 10.61 5.64
CA HIS A 56 -6.50 11.24 5.55
C HIS A 56 -6.16 11.58 4.08
N ASP A 57 -5.63 12.79 3.89
CA ASP A 57 -5.25 13.27 2.57
C ASP A 57 -3.86 12.79 2.20
N TYR A 58 -3.74 11.51 1.85
CA TYR A 58 -2.47 10.92 1.45
C TYR A 58 -1.79 11.77 0.37
N GLY A 59 -0.54 12.14 0.60
CA GLY A 59 0.21 13.00 -0.31
C GLY A 59 1.22 12.24 -1.16
N ALA A 60 1.53 12.81 -2.32
CA ALA A 60 2.75 12.54 -3.05
C ALA A 60 3.31 13.88 -3.50
N LYS A 61 4.33 14.38 -2.81
CA LYS A 61 5.01 15.59 -3.26
C LYS A 61 5.89 15.21 -4.45
N ILE A 62 5.52 15.68 -5.64
CA ILE A 62 6.19 15.29 -6.89
C ILE A 62 7.70 15.50 -6.86
N ASP A 63 8.19 16.57 -6.25
CA ASP A 63 9.63 16.83 -6.12
C ASP A 63 10.38 15.75 -5.34
N HIS A 64 9.68 14.94 -4.55
CA HIS A 64 10.24 13.84 -3.76
C HIS A 64 10.03 12.48 -4.43
N VAL A 65 9.26 12.40 -5.53
CA VAL A 65 8.93 11.14 -6.20
C VAL A 65 10.10 10.72 -7.09
N ASP A 66 10.70 9.58 -6.75
CA ASP A 66 11.66 8.89 -7.60
C ASP A 66 10.91 7.97 -8.58
N PHE A 67 10.49 8.55 -9.71
CA PHE A 67 9.76 7.82 -10.74
C PHE A 67 10.53 6.63 -11.34
N PRO A 68 11.85 6.72 -11.63
CA PRO A 68 12.63 5.56 -12.06
C PRO A 68 12.56 4.38 -11.08
N VAL A 69 12.69 4.63 -9.77
CA VAL A 69 12.60 3.57 -8.75
C VAL A 69 11.19 2.99 -8.69
N LEU A 70 10.16 3.83 -8.68
CA LEU A 70 8.76 3.38 -8.65
C LEU A 70 8.40 2.56 -9.90
N LYS A 71 8.80 3.03 -11.08
CA LYS A 71 8.60 2.32 -12.35
C LYS A 71 9.28 0.96 -12.31
N THR A 72 10.56 0.90 -11.93
CA THR A 72 11.31 -0.36 -11.87
C THR A 72 10.62 -1.35 -10.94
N PHE A 73 10.25 -0.91 -9.73
CA PHE A 73 9.54 -1.74 -8.76
C PHE A 73 8.23 -2.32 -9.32
N LEU A 74 7.38 -1.49 -9.93
CA LEU A 74 6.08 -1.93 -10.45
C LEU A 74 6.21 -2.80 -11.70
N MET A 75 7.16 -2.49 -12.60
CA MET A 75 7.38 -3.24 -13.83
C MET A 75 7.88 -4.67 -13.56
N GLU A 76 8.77 -4.86 -12.58
CA GLU A 76 9.20 -6.19 -12.14
C GLU A 76 8.04 -7.06 -11.62
N ARG A 77 6.94 -6.44 -11.20
CA ARG A 77 5.77 -7.09 -10.57
C ARG A 77 4.53 -7.08 -11.46
N ARG A 78 4.63 -6.58 -12.70
CA ARG A 78 3.51 -6.39 -13.61
C ARG A 78 2.77 -7.70 -13.91
N ASP A 79 3.49 -8.76 -14.28
CA ASP A 79 2.88 -10.06 -14.58
C ASP A 79 2.20 -10.70 -13.37
N PHE A 80 2.67 -10.39 -12.16
CA PHE A 80 1.98 -10.79 -10.93
C PHE A 80 0.68 -10.01 -10.74
N LEU A 81 0.69 -8.69 -10.93
CA LEU A 81 -0.51 -7.86 -10.85
C LEU A 81 -1.58 -8.26 -11.89
N VAL A 82 -1.18 -8.57 -13.12
CA VAL A 82 -2.10 -9.06 -14.16
C VAL A 82 -2.76 -10.38 -13.72
N ARG A 83 -1.99 -11.35 -13.23
CA ARG A 83 -2.52 -12.63 -12.73
C ARG A 83 -3.46 -12.45 -11.54
N LEU A 84 -3.25 -11.45 -10.70
CA LEU A 84 -4.19 -11.12 -9.63
C LEU A 84 -5.53 -10.67 -10.20
N LEU A 85 -5.54 -9.77 -11.20
CA LEU A 85 -6.77 -9.28 -11.86
C LEU A 85 -7.57 -10.38 -12.53
N GLU A 86 -6.91 -11.43 -13.02
CA GLU A 86 -7.56 -12.61 -13.61
C GLU A 86 -8.19 -13.54 -12.57
N ASN A 87 -7.92 -13.34 -11.27
CA ASN A 87 -8.41 -14.22 -10.23
C ASN A 87 -9.92 -14.04 -10.00
N PRO A 88 -10.75 -15.08 -10.22
CA PRO A 88 -12.21 -14.96 -10.14
C PRO A 88 -12.72 -14.64 -8.73
N VAL A 89 -11.90 -14.83 -7.70
CA VAL A 89 -12.26 -14.55 -6.30
C VAL A 89 -12.28 -13.04 -6.01
N LEU A 90 -11.73 -12.19 -6.88
CA LEU A 90 -11.73 -10.73 -6.69
C LEU A 90 -13.13 -10.10 -6.69
N LEU A 91 -14.09 -10.71 -7.39
CA LEU A 91 -15.47 -10.21 -7.51
C LEU A 91 -16.19 -10.08 -6.16
N GLU A 92 -15.68 -10.73 -5.11
CA GLU A 92 -16.28 -10.73 -3.78
C GLU A 92 -15.88 -9.51 -2.93
N HIS A 93 -14.89 -8.69 -3.34
CA HIS A 93 -14.36 -7.61 -2.50
C HIS A 93 -13.98 -6.36 -3.29
N GLN A 94 -14.86 -5.37 -3.22
CA GLN A 94 -14.76 -4.13 -3.99
C GLN A 94 -13.48 -3.34 -3.65
N SER A 95 -13.14 -3.18 -2.36
CA SER A 95 -11.98 -2.36 -1.95
C SER A 95 -10.64 -2.93 -2.44
N PHE A 96 -10.49 -4.26 -2.44
CA PHE A 96 -9.28 -4.90 -2.93
C PHE A 96 -9.19 -4.82 -4.46
N THR A 97 -10.32 -4.94 -5.15
CA THR A 97 -10.39 -4.74 -6.59
C THR A 97 -10.02 -3.30 -6.96
N ASP A 98 -10.51 -2.30 -6.22
CA ASP A 98 -10.19 -0.89 -6.44
C ASP A 98 -8.71 -0.59 -6.19
N LEU A 99 -8.12 -1.21 -5.15
CA LEU A 99 -6.68 -1.17 -4.89
C LEU A 99 -5.88 -1.72 -6.08
N LEU A 100 -6.20 -2.93 -6.55
CA LEU A 100 -5.48 -3.55 -7.67
C LEU A 100 -5.58 -2.70 -8.94
N ARG A 101 -6.76 -2.13 -9.22
CA ARG A 101 -6.96 -1.22 -10.35
C ARG A 101 -6.10 0.04 -10.22
N ALA A 102 -6.08 0.68 -9.06
CA ALA A 102 -5.27 1.89 -8.85
C ALA A 102 -3.78 1.62 -9.04
N VAL A 103 -3.26 0.52 -8.48
CA VAL A 103 -1.85 0.13 -8.65
C VAL A 103 -1.55 -0.22 -10.11
N PHE A 104 -2.46 -0.92 -10.80
CA PHE A 104 -2.28 -1.28 -12.19
C PHE A 104 -2.32 -0.06 -13.12
N HIS A 105 -3.24 0.89 -12.90
CA HIS A 105 -3.29 2.15 -13.66
C HIS A 105 -1.98 2.94 -13.55
N LEU A 106 -1.46 3.09 -12.32
CA LEU A 106 -0.16 3.71 -12.09
C LEU A 106 0.98 2.96 -12.81
N THR A 107 0.94 1.62 -12.77
CA THR A 107 1.94 0.78 -13.46
C THR A 107 1.93 1.00 -14.96
N GLU A 108 0.74 1.02 -15.58
CA GLU A 108 0.60 1.23 -17.02
C GLU A 108 1.06 2.63 -17.43
N GLU A 109 0.67 3.68 -16.70
CA GLU A 109 1.10 5.03 -17.03
C GLU A 109 2.63 5.19 -16.96
N LEU A 110 3.27 4.60 -15.94
CA LEU A 110 4.73 4.59 -15.84
C LEU A 110 5.39 3.74 -16.94
N ALA A 111 4.75 2.67 -17.40
CA ALA A 111 5.26 1.80 -18.46
C ALA A 111 5.37 2.53 -19.81
N TYR A 112 4.37 3.37 -20.14
CA TYR A 112 4.36 4.13 -21.40
C TYR A 112 5.39 5.27 -21.47
N ARG A 113 5.89 5.73 -20.33
CA ARG A 113 6.88 6.83 -20.27
C ARG A 113 8.29 6.30 -20.48
N GLN A 114 9.02 6.86 -21.46
CA GLN A 114 10.40 6.44 -21.76
C GLN A 114 11.41 7.05 -20.78
N ASP A 115 11.19 8.31 -20.41
CA ASP A 115 11.99 9.05 -19.44
C ASP A 115 11.08 9.82 -18.47
N PHE A 116 11.70 10.40 -17.45
CA PHE A 116 11.07 11.24 -16.44
C PHE A 116 11.72 12.62 -16.38
N GLU A 117 12.42 13.02 -17.46
CA GLU A 117 13.04 14.33 -17.56
C GLU A 117 12.02 15.33 -18.11
N ASN A 118 11.90 16.51 -17.48
CA ASN A 118 11.01 17.59 -17.94
C ASN A 118 9.54 17.16 -18.15
N ILE A 119 9.00 16.33 -17.26
CA ILE A 119 7.59 15.92 -17.29
C ILE A 119 6.70 17.17 -17.22
N PRO A 120 5.75 17.38 -18.16
CA PRO A 120 4.81 18.50 -18.10
C PRO A 120 4.09 18.56 -16.76
N TRP A 121 3.80 19.77 -16.29
CA TRP A 121 3.17 19.96 -14.98
C TRP A 121 1.83 19.21 -14.83
N ALA A 122 1.02 19.17 -15.89
CA ALA A 122 -0.24 18.44 -15.91
C ALA A 122 -0.05 16.92 -15.71
N ASP A 123 0.93 16.34 -16.40
CA ASP A 123 1.30 14.93 -16.31
C ASP A 123 1.86 14.58 -14.92
N SER A 124 2.74 15.43 -14.39
CA SER A 124 3.28 15.28 -13.04
C SER A 124 2.15 15.26 -11.99
N ASN A 125 1.17 16.16 -12.10
CA ASN A 125 0.02 16.16 -11.19
C ASN A 125 -0.88 14.94 -11.34
N HIS A 126 -1.04 14.44 -12.58
CA HIS A 126 -1.79 13.21 -12.83
C HIS A 126 -1.13 12.03 -12.11
N LEU A 127 0.17 11.85 -12.29
CA LEU A 127 0.96 10.83 -11.58
C LEU A 127 0.90 10.97 -10.05
N ALA A 128 0.95 12.20 -9.54
CA ALA A 128 0.78 12.47 -8.11
C ALA A 128 -0.59 11.99 -7.61
N GLY A 129 -1.63 12.29 -8.37
CA GLY A 129 -3.00 11.85 -8.11
C GLY A 129 -3.12 10.32 -8.14
N ASP A 130 -2.44 9.64 -9.05
CA ASP A 130 -2.46 8.19 -9.18
C ASP A 130 -1.75 7.51 -8.00
N ILE A 131 -0.60 8.03 -7.59
CA ILE A 131 0.11 7.60 -6.38
C ILE A 131 -0.77 7.80 -5.15
N LYS A 132 -1.37 8.98 -4.99
CA LYS A 132 -2.27 9.30 -3.88
C LYS A 132 -3.44 8.32 -3.77
N ARG A 133 -4.10 8.02 -4.90
CA ARG A 133 -5.21 7.05 -4.93
C ARG A 133 -4.74 5.65 -4.55
N ALA A 134 -3.64 5.18 -5.13
CA ALA A 134 -3.08 3.87 -4.79
C ALA A 134 -2.66 3.79 -3.32
N TYR A 135 -2.05 4.85 -2.78
CA TYR A 135 -1.59 4.91 -1.40
C TYR A 135 -2.76 4.93 -0.40
N HIS A 136 -3.81 5.67 -0.71
CA HIS A 136 -5.04 5.65 0.08
C HIS A 136 -5.66 4.25 0.17
N PHE A 137 -5.85 3.59 -0.98
CA PHE A 137 -6.46 2.26 -0.99
C PHE A 137 -5.59 1.20 -0.32
N ILE A 138 -4.27 1.26 -0.50
CA ILE A 138 -3.38 0.23 0.02
C ILE A 138 -3.32 0.26 1.55
N VAL A 139 -3.33 1.45 2.15
CA VAL A 139 -3.31 1.58 3.62
C VAL A 139 -4.64 1.11 4.21
N GLY A 140 -5.77 1.50 3.60
CA GLY A 140 -7.09 1.04 4.03
C GLY A 140 -7.22 -0.49 3.98
N GLU A 141 -6.84 -1.10 2.86
CA GLU A 141 -6.87 -2.57 2.72
C GLU A 141 -5.87 -3.26 3.65
N TRP A 142 -4.72 -2.65 3.91
CA TRP A 142 -3.73 -3.20 4.83
C TRP A 142 -4.28 -3.25 6.26
N LEU A 143 -4.98 -2.21 6.72
CA LEU A 143 -5.62 -2.21 8.05
C LEU A 143 -6.71 -3.28 8.16
N ILE A 144 -7.52 -3.46 7.11
CA ILE A 144 -8.53 -4.53 7.03
C ILE A 144 -7.84 -5.90 7.12
N TYR A 145 -6.74 -6.09 6.39
CA TYR A 145 -5.98 -7.32 6.39
C TYR A 145 -5.28 -7.58 7.74
N MET A 146 -4.71 -6.55 8.38
CA MET A 146 -4.11 -6.65 9.72
C MET A 146 -5.14 -7.10 10.77
N ARG A 147 -6.35 -6.56 10.70
CA ARG A 147 -7.48 -7.01 11.53
C ARG A 147 -7.82 -8.47 11.28
N PHE A 148 -7.91 -8.88 10.01
CA PHE A 148 -8.17 -10.27 9.65
C PHE A 148 -7.08 -11.21 10.19
N LEU A 149 -5.80 -10.84 10.03
CA LEU A 149 -4.66 -11.60 10.55
C LEU A 149 -4.73 -11.75 12.06
N LYS A 150 -5.03 -10.67 12.80
CA LYS A 150 -5.15 -10.72 14.25
C LYS A 150 -6.17 -11.76 14.72
N ASN A 151 -7.32 -11.80 14.05
CA ASN A 151 -8.45 -12.64 14.46
C ASN A 151 -8.30 -14.10 14.01
N ASN A 152 -7.58 -14.37 12.92
CA ASN A 152 -7.56 -15.69 12.27
C ASN A 152 -6.17 -16.35 12.24
N TYR A 153 -5.10 -15.56 12.23
CA TYR A 153 -3.73 -16.04 12.09
C TYR A 153 -2.74 -15.26 13.00
N PRO A 154 -2.80 -15.43 14.33
CA PRO A 154 -1.99 -14.64 15.28
C PRO A 154 -0.48 -14.68 15.01
N PHE A 155 0.04 -15.80 14.49
CA PHE A 155 1.45 -15.92 14.11
C PHE A 155 1.83 -14.99 12.94
N LEU A 156 0.99 -14.92 11.90
CA LEU A 156 1.20 -14.02 10.77
C LEU A 156 0.99 -12.56 11.18
N PHE A 157 0.03 -12.29 12.07
CA PHE A 157 -0.17 -10.97 12.64
C PHE A 157 1.08 -10.48 13.40
N SER A 158 1.69 -11.34 14.22
CA SER A 158 2.94 -11.01 14.92
C SER A 158 4.07 -10.65 13.96
N LEU A 159 4.21 -11.37 12.84
CA LEU A 159 5.17 -11.03 11.79
C LEU A 159 4.85 -9.67 11.16
N ALA A 160 3.60 -9.44 10.79
CA ALA A 160 3.17 -8.20 10.14
C ALA A 160 3.33 -6.96 11.05
N LEU A 161 3.20 -7.11 12.37
CA LEU A 161 3.52 -6.05 13.34
C LEU A 161 5.01 -5.66 13.30
N ARG A 162 5.91 -6.65 13.21
CA ARG A 162 7.37 -6.43 13.18
C ARG A 162 7.83 -5.77 11.87
N THR A 163 7.12 -6.03 10.78
CA THR A 163 7.38 -5.48 9.46
C THR A 163 6.40 -4.38 9.08
N ASN A 164 5.80 -3.69 10.07
CA ASN A 164 4.86 -2.60 9.82
C ASN A 164 5.58 -1.48 9.04
N PRO A 165 5.10 -1.10 7.84
CA PRO A 165 5.79 -0.14 6.98
C PRO A 165 5.86 1.27 7.57
N PHE A 166 5.01 1.59 8.55
CA PHE A 166 4.97 2.87 9.26
C PHE A 166 5.90 2.89 10.48
N ASN A 167 6.49 1.77 10.88
CA ASN A 167 7.48 1.73 11.94
C ASN A 167 8.89 1.97 11.37
N LYS A 168 9.50 3.13 11.65
CA LYS A 168 10.86 3.48 11.22
C LYS A 168 11.94 2.53 11.78
N GLU A 169 11.63 1.80 12.85
CA GLU A 169 12.53 0.84 13.51
C GLU A 169 12.15 -0.62 13.22
N ALA A 170 11.28 -0.87 12.23
CA ALA A 170 10.83 -2.21 11.87
C ALA A 170 12.01 -3.17 11.61
N SER A 171 11.95 -4.36 12.19
CA SER A 171 12.95 -5.42 12.03
C SER A 171 12.26 -6.78 12.01
N VAL A 172 12.57 -7.59 11.00
CA VAL A 172 12.01 -8.95 10.83
C VAL A 172 12.45 -9.88 11.99
N THR A 173 13.67 -9.69 12.50
CA THR A 173 14.30 -10.52 13.55
C THR A 173 13.82 -10.13 14.94
N VAL A 174 13.46 -11.11 15.77
CA VAL A 174 13.20 -10.94 17.20
C VAL A 174 14.54 -10.68 17.91
N LYS A 175 14.73 -9.50 18.50
CA LYS A 175 15.82 -9.29 19.43
C LYS A 175 15.45 -9.99 20.74
N GLY A 176 16.25 -11.00 21.11
CA GLY A 176 16.13 -11.71 22.39
C GLY A 176 16.54 -10.86 23.58
#